data_AF-A0A530M7E0-F1
#
_entry.id   AF-A0A530M7E0-F1
#
_cell.length_a   1.000
_cell.length_b   1.000
_cell.length_c   1.000
_cell.angle_alpha   90.00
_cell.angle_beta   90.00
_cell.angle_gamma   90.00
#
_symmetry.space_group_name_H-M   'P 1'
#
loop_
_entity.id
_entity.type
_entity.pdbx_description
1 polymer ?
#
loop_
_entity_poly.entity_id
_entity_poly.type
_entity_poly.pdbx_seq_one_letter_code
_entity_poly.pdbx_strand_id
1 'polypeptide(L)'
;MRFPIAFQHFGGSATSDVPKFSYTPETWARLIENPEDRREAARTYIESVGGKLHGFWYAFGEHDGWNLWEAPDNVSMASVMLAIGAG
;
A
#
# COMPACT_ATOMS: atom_id res chain seq x y z
N MET A 1 15.02 -4.23 -6.19
CA MET A 1 14.53 -2.89 -6.56
C MET A 1 14.28 -2.09 -5.30
N ARG A 2 14.68 -0.83 -5.25
CA ARG A 2 14.50 0.05 -4.08
C ARG A 2 13.43 1.08 -4.41
N PHE A 3 12.21 0.87 -3.92
CA PHE A 3 11.12 1.84 -4.04
C PHE A 3 11.25 2.87 -2.92
N PRO A 4 11.35 4.18 -3.21
CA PRO A 4 11.22 5.20 -2.19
C PRO A 4 9.73 5.41 -1.87
N ILE A 5 9.21 4.67 -0.89
CA ILE A 5 7.93 4.97 -0.26
C ILE A 5 8.14 6.27 0.53
N ALA A 6 7.42 7.34 0.17
CA ALA A 6 7.44 8.58 0.94
C ALA A 6 6.28 8.54 1.95
N PHE A 7 6.62 8.69 3.23
CA PHE A 7 5.70 8.58 4.36
C PHE A 7 5.14 9.95 4.71
N GLN A 8 3.84 10.04 4.97
CA GLN A 8 3.21 11.27 5.47
C GLN A 8 2.36 10.92 6.69
N HIS A 9 3.00 10.95 7.85
CA HIS A 9 2.39 10.60 9.13
C HIS A 9 1.43 11.70 9.61
N PHE A 10 0.16 11.34 9.84
CA PHE A 10 -0.81 12.19 10.52
C PHE A 10 -1.00 11.67 11.95
N GLY A 11 -0.66 12.50 12.95
CA GLY A 11 -0.64 12.11 14.36
C GLY A 11 -2.03 11.82 14.94
N GLY A 12 -2.22 10.59 15.43
CA GLY A 12 -3.36 10.09 16.21
C GLY A 12 -2.94 8.81 16.97
N SER A 13 -3.74 8.31 17.91
CA SER A 13 -3.40 7.13 18.73
C SER A 13 -3.27 5.83 17.94
N ALA A 14 -3.78 5.80 16.70
CA ALA A 14 -3.48 4.80 15.69
C ALA A 14 -2.52 5.43 14.68
N THR A 15 -1.48 4.70 14.27
CA THR A 15 -0.56 5.16 13.23
C THR A 15 -1.30 5.07 11.89
N SER A 16 -1.66 6.21 11.29
CA SER A 16 -2.22 6.27 9.94
C SER A 16 -1.16 6.75 8.94
N ASP A 17 -1.15 6.19 7.74
CA ASP A 17 -0.25 6.59 6.65
C ASP A 17 -0.97 6.59 5.29
N VAL A 18 -0.45 7.41 4.37
CA VAL A 18 -0.95 7.55 2.99
C VAL A 18 0.18 7.27 1.99
N PRO A 19 0.63 6.01 1.84
CA PRO A 19 1.73 5.72 0.94
C PRO A 19 1.29 5.79 -0.53
N LYS A 20 2.23 6.23 -1.35
CA LYS A 20 2.17 6.20 -2.82
C LYS A 20 2.86 4.97 -3.38
N PHE A 21 2.38 4.45 -4.51
CA PHE A 21 2.99 3.31 -5.19
C PHE A 21 3.08 3.51 -6.71
N SER A 22 4.06 2.84 -7.31
CA SER A 22 4.21 2.71 -8.77
C SER A 22 4.57 1.26 -9.09
N TYR A 23 3.88 0.68 -10.06
CA TYR A 23 4.20 -0.60 -10.64
C TYR A 23 5.21 -0.45 -11.77
N THR A 24 6.00 -1.50 -11.99
CA THR A 24 6.85 -1.55 -13.17
C THR A 24 6.00 -1.81 -14.43
N PRO A 25 6.50 -1.48 -15.63
CA PRO A 25 5.80 -1.81 -16.88
C PRO A 25 5.46 -3.30 -17.01
N GLU A 26 6.32 -4.20 -16.51
CA GLU A 26 6.09 -5.65 -16.53
C GLU A 26 4.92 -6.04 -15.62
N THR A 27 4.84 -5.45 -14.42
CA THR A 27 3.69 -5.66 -13.52
C THR A 27 2.40 -5.13 -14.15
N TRP A 28 2.44 -3.98 -14.82
CA TRP A 28 1.29 -3.47 -15.56
C TRP A 28 0.86 -4.40 -16.69
N ALA A 29 1.80 -4.89 -17.51
CA ALA A 29 1.49 -5.82 -18.59
C ALA A 29 0.79 -7.07 -18.06
N ARG A 30 1.30 -7.65 -16.96
CA ARG A 30 0.69 -8.81 -16.30
C ARG A 30 -0.73 -8.53 -15.80
N LEU A 31 -0.96 -7.35 -15.21
CA LEU A 31 -2.29 -6.95 -14.70
C LEU A 31 -3.29 -6.67 -15.84
N ILE A 32 -2.82 -6.24 -17.01
CA ILE A 32 -3.66 -6.09 -18.21
C ILE A 32 -4.07 -7.46 -18.76
N GLU A 33 -3.13 -8.40 -18.83
CA GLU A 33 -3.39 -9.77 -19.32
C GLU A 33 -4.27 -10.58 -18.36
N ASN A 34 -4.05 -10.43 -17.04
CA ASN A 34 -4.80 -11.11 -16.00
C ASN A 34 -5.14 -10.14 -14.86
N PRO A 35 -6.32 -9.49 -14.91
CA PRO A 35 -6.74 -8.53 -13.90
C PRO A 35 -6.81 -9.13 -12.49
N GLU A 36 -6.16 -8.46 -11.54
CA GLU A 36 -6.21 -8.78 -10.10
C GLU A 36 -6.76 -7.59 -9.32
N ASP A 37 -7.60 -7.84 -8.31
CA ASP A 37 -7.96 -6.80 -7.34
C ASP A 37 -6.82 -6.61 -6.34
N ARG A 38 -5.88 -5.73 -6.68
CA ARG A 38 -4.72 -5.41 -5.82
C ARG A 38 -5.11 -4.78 -4.49
N ARG A 39 -6.36 -4.29 -4.35
CA ARG A 39 -6.89 -3.79 -3.07
C ARG A 39 -7.09 -4.92 -2.08
N GLU A 40 -7.55 -6.08 -2.53
CA GLU A 40 -7.74 -7.25 -1.66
C GLU A 40 -6.41 -7.82 -1.16
N ALA A 41 -5.37 -7.79 -1.99
CA ALA A 41 -4.02 -8.13 -1.55
C ALA A 41 -3.54 -7.16 -0.44
N ALA A 42 -3.67 -5.85 -0.65
CA ALA A 42 -3.31 -4.85 0.36
C ALA A 42 -4.13 -5.02 1.65
N ARG A 43 -5.46 -5.19 1.53
CA ARG A 43 -6.38 -5.44 2.65
C ARG A 43 -5.95 -6.66 3.46
N THR A 44 -5.63 -7.76 2.80
CA THR A 44 -5.20 -9.01 3.46
C THR A 44 -3.97 -8.79 4.35
N TYR A 45 -2.95 -8.10 3.83
CA TYR A 45 -1.76 -7.80 4.65
C TYR A 45 -2.09 -6.85 5.80
N ILE A 46 -2.85 -5.80 5.54
CA ILE A 46 -3.20 -4.77 6.55
C ILE A 46 -4.05 -5.36 7.68
N GLU A 47 -5.08 -6.15 7.36
CA GLU A 47 -5.96 -6.75 8.35
C GLU A 47 -5.27 -7.90 9.12
N SER A 48 -4.24 -8.54 8.53
CA SER A 48 -3.46 -9.58 9.22
C SER A 48 -2.72 -9.07 10.47
N VAL A 49 -2.45 -7.76 10.54
CA VAL A 49 -1.80 -7.12 11.69
C VAL A 49 -2.79 -6.29 12.53
N GLY A 50 -4.10 -6.48 12.36
CA GLY A 50 -5.12 -5.70 13.06
C GLY A 50 -5.26 -4.26 12.57
N GLY A 51 -4.74 -3.96 11.38
CA GLY A 51 -4.92 -2.66 10.72
C GLY A 51 -6.23 -2.58 9.94
N LYS A 52 -6.48 -1.42 9.35
CA LYS A 52 -7.66 -1.16 8.52
C LYS A 52 -7.30 -0.38 7.27
N LEU A 53 -7.68 -0.91 6.11
CA LEU A 53 -7.61 -0.19 4.84
C LEU A 53 -8.84 0.72 4.70
N HIS A 54 -8.63 2.02 4.62
CA HIS A 54 -9.71 3.00 4.40
C HIS A 54 -9.98 3.22 2.91
N GLY A 55 -8.95 3.13 2.07
CA GLY A 55 -9.14 3.19 0.63
C GLY A 55 -7.87 3.00 -0.18
N PHE A 56 -8.08 2.74 -1.46
CA PHE A 56 -7.05 2.46 -2.44
C PHE A 56 -7.52 3.04 -3.76
N TRP A 57 -6.70 3.91 -4.35
CA TRP A 57 -7.02 4.65 -5.56
C TRP A 57 -5.87 4.62 -6.54
N TYR A 58 -6.20 4.45 -7.81
CA TYR A 58 -5.26 4.72 -8.89
C TYR A 58 -5.23 6.21 -9.17
N ALA A 59 -4.07 6.71 -9.56
CA ALA A 59 -3.85 8.09 -9.94
C ALA A 59 -3.12 8.16 -11.28
N PHE A 60 -3.36 9.25 -12.01
CA PHE A 60 -2.53 9.62 -13.14
C PHE A 60 -1.42 10.57 -12.65
N GLY A 61 -0.20 10.41 -13.15
CA GLY A 61 0.93 11.26 -12.80
C GLY A 61 2.21 10.46 -12.57
N GLU A 62 3.06 10.93 -11.66
CA GLU A 62 4.34 10.30 -11.32
C GLU A 62 4.19 8.93 -10.63
N HIS A 63 3.06 8.73 -9.95
CA HIS A 63 2.74 7.51 -9.22
C HIS A 63 1.43 6.91 -9.70
N ASP A 64 1.36 5.59 -9.68
CA ASP A 64 0.21 4.84 -10.18
C ASP A 64 -0.95 4.84 -9.19
N GLY A 65 -0.70 5.10 -7.92
CA GLY A 65 -1.78 5.20 -6.95
C GLY A 65 -1.36 5.51 -5.53
N TRP A 66 -2.37 5.56 -4.69
CA TRP A 66 -2.31 5.90 -3.27
C TRP A 66 -3.23 4.94 -2.49
N ASN A 67 -2.87 4.65 -1.25
CA ASN A 67 -3.79 4.02 -0.32
C ASN A 67 -3.75 4.75 1.04
N LEU A 68 -4.81 4.63 1.82
CA LEU A 68 -4.91 5.17 3.17
C LEU A 68 -5.27 4.02 4.10
N TRP A 69 -4.46 3.82 5.14
CA TRP A 69 -4.68 2.76 6.12
C TRP A 69 -4.08 3.11 7.47
N GLU A 70 -4.53 2.38 8.48
CA GLU A 70 -4.06 2.50 9.86
C GLU A 70 -3.59 1.15 10.41
N ALA A 71 -2.69 1.20 11.39
CA ALA A 71 -2.18 0.05 12.13
C ALA A 71 -2.20 0.32 13.64
N PRO A 72 -2.26 -0.72 14.49
CA PRO A 72 -2.30 -0.55 15.95
C PRO A 72 -1.01 0.04 16.53
N ASP A 73 0.13 -0.15 15.86
CA ASP A 73 1.43 0.37 16.25
C ASP A 73 2.40 0.50 15.06
N ASN A 74 3.56 1.10 15.31
CA ASN A 74 4.59 1.35 14.30
C ASN A 74 5.27 0.06 13.80
N VAL A 75 5.30 -1.01 14.60
CA VAL A 75 5.91 -2.29 14.18
C VAL A 75 5.01 -2.96 13.14
N SER A 76 3.71 -3.02 13.43
CA SER A 76 2.67 -3.52 12.53
C SER A 76 2.63 -2.73 11.22
N MET A 77 2.73 -1.39 11.31
CA MET A 77 2.85 -0.51 10.14
C MET A 77 4.06 -0.89 9.27
N ALA A 78 5.25 -1.00 9.87
CA ALA A 78 6.47 -1.33 9.14
C ALA A 78 6.43 -2.74 8.52
N SER A 79 5.87 -3.73 9.21
CA SER A 79 5.73 -5.10 8.70
C SER A 79 4.91 -5.15 7.41
N VAL A 80 3.77 -4.47 7.38
CA VAL A 80 2.90 -4.42 6.19
C VAL A 80 3.56 -3.65 5.05
N MET A 81 4.24 -2.54 5.34
CA MET A 81 4.98 -1.78 4.32
C MET A 81 6.02 -2.63 3.60
N LEU A 82 6.76 -3.47 4.34
CA LEU A 82 7.73 -4.39 3.77
C LEU A 82 7.05 -5.50 2.95
N ALA A 83 5.93 -6.04 3.43
CA ALA A 83 5.19 -7.10 2.73
C ALA A 83 4.60 -6.60 1.40
N ILE A 84 3.95 -5.42 1.42
CA ILE A 84 3.34 -4.81 0.22
C ILE A 84 4.41 -4.36 -0.77
N GLY A 85 5.52 -3.79 -0.30
CA GLY A 85 6.60 -3.33 -1.19
C GLY A 85 7.45 -4.45 -1.82
N ALA A 86 7.33 -5.67 -1.33
CA ALA A 86 8.06 -6.84 -1.85
C ALA A 86 7.31 -7.61 -2.95
N GLY A 87 6.01 -7.37 -3.14
CA GLY A 87 5.15 -8.06 -4.13
C GLY A 87 4.54 -7.13 -5.16
#